data_AF-A0A7X5VSZ0-F1
#
_entry.id   AF-A0A7X5VSZ0-F1
#
_cell.length_a   1.000
_cell.length_b   1.000
_cell.length_c   1.000
_cell.angle_alpha   90.00
_cell.angle_beta   90.00
_cell.angle_gamma   90.00
#
_symmetry.space_group_name_H-M   'P 1'
#
loop_
_entity.id
_entity.type
_entity.pdbx_description
1 polymer ?
#
loop_
_entity_poly.entity_id
_entity_poly.type
_entity_poly.pdbx_seq_one_letter_code
_entity_poly.pdbx_strand_id
1 'polypeptide(L)'
;SELVVGAGTVIEVDDVDDAVRAGAKFLVSPVVDEAVIERAVDLGVAMMPGTSTPTEMLRAWRAGAVLQKVFPAPGGGPSFVTACLGPLPFLRLVPTSGVNRENAVEWLAAGAWAVGFVAPLFEKRFLEERRFDRVEERARELLAAVARD
;
A
#
# COMPACT_ATOMS: atom_id res chain seq x y z
N SER A 1 8.68 -17.05 -9.60
CA SER A 1 7.54 -16.16 -9.35
C SER A 1 7.68 -14.95 -10.27
N GLU A 2 6.57 -14.49 -10.85
CA GLU A 2 6.54 -13.28 -11.67
C GLU A 2 6.47 -12.06 -10.74
N LEU A 3 7.31 -11.04 -10.99
CA LEU A 3 7.30 -9.80 -10.22
C LEU A 3 6.11 -8.93 -10.67
N VAL A 4 5.24 -8.56 -9.74
CA VAL A 4 4.17 -7.60 -10.01
C VAL A 4 4.70 -6.19 -9.72
N VAL A 5 4.89 -5.40 -10.77
CA VAL A 5 5.41 -4.03 -10.68
C VAL A 5 4.26 -3.04 -10.86
N GLY A 6 4.19 -2.03 -9.99
CA GLY A 6 3.25 -0.92 -10.06
C GLY A 6 3.95 0.43 -10.01
N ALA A 7 3.19 1.51 -10.19
CA ALA A 7 3.67 2.88 -10.05
C ALA A 7 3.14 3.52 -8.76
N GLY A 8 3.96 4.33 -8.11
CA GLY A 8 3.58 5.09 -6.91
C GLY A 8 3.70 6.58 -7.15
N THR A 9 3.07 7.36 -6.27
CA THR A 9 3.03 8.84 -6.39
C THR A 9 2.30 9.29 -7.66
N VAL A 10 1.23 8.57 -8.02
CA VAL A 10 0.29 8.96 -9.08
C VAL A 10 -0.65 10.00 -8.48
N ILE A 11 -0.55 11.25 -8.92
CA ILE A 11 -1.30 12.39 -8.34
C ILE A 11 -2.17 13.07 -9.39
N GLU A 12 -1.78 13.03 -10.65
CA GLU A 12 -2.55 13.59 -11.77
C GLU A 12 -3.14 12.47 -12.66
N VAL A 13 -4.19 12.79 -13.41
CA VAL A 13 -4.80 11.88 -14.39
C VAL A 13 -3.79 11.45 -15.46
N ASP A 14 -2.90 12.37 -15.88
CA ASP A 14 -1.86 12.07 -16.86
C ASP A 14 -0.83 11.06 -16.33
N ASP A 15 -0.55 11.06 -15.01
CA ASP A 15 0.34 10.06 -14.38
C ASP A 15 -0.23 8.64 -14.51
N VAL A 16 -1.56 8.50 -14.50
CA VAL A 16 -2.24 7.22 -14.69
C VAL A 16 -1.95 6.69 -16.08
N ASP A 17 -2.17 7.52 -17.11
CA ASP A 17 -1.97 7.13 -18.50
C ASP A 17 -0.51 6.77 -18.79
N ASP A 18 0.42 7.55 -18.25
CA ASP A 18 1.84 7.31 -18.40
C ASP A 18 2.30 6.02 -17.70
N ALA A 19 1.84 5.78 -16.47
CA ALA A 19 2.16 4.57 -15.72
C ALA A 19 1.60 3.31 -16.38
N VAL A 20 0.34 3.35 -16.84
CA VAL A 20 -0.30 2.22 -17.53
C VAL A 20 0.39 1.94 -18.86
N ARG A 21 0.74 2.98 -19.63
CA ARG A 21 1.50 2.83 -20.88
C ARG A 21 2.89 2.23 -20.64
N ALA A 22 3.52 2.55 -19.51
CA ALA A 22 4.80 1.95 -19.09
C ALA A 22 4.65 0.49 -18.58
N GLY A 23 3.43 -0.02 -18.46
CA GLY A 23 3.15 -1.42 -18.10
C GLY A 23 2.89 -1.67 -16.61
N ALA A 24 2.64 -0.62 -15.82
CA ALA A 24 2.28 -0.77 -14.41
C ALA A 24 1.04 -1.67 -14.24
N LYS A 25 1.11 -2.63 -13.31
CA LYS A 25 0.02 -3.59 -13.02
C LYS A 25 -0.94 -3.11 -11.94
N PHE A 26 -0.51 -2.11 -11.16
CA PHE A 26 -1.32 -1.42 -10.17
C PHE A 26 -0.73 -0.04 -9.92
N LEU A 27 -1.54 0.86 -9.36
CA LEU A 27 -1.19 2.24 -9.10
C LEU A 27 -1.40 2.59 -7.62
N VAL A 28 -0.57 3.50 -7.11
CA VAL A 28 -0.61 3.97 -5.73
C VAL A 28 -0.50 5.49 -5.69
N SER A 29 -1.38 6.14 -4.93
CA SER A 29 -1.30 7.57 -4.62
C SER A 29 -1.02 7.79 -3.13
N PRO A 30 -0.38 8.90 -2.73
CA PRO A 30 -0.35 9.31 -1.32
C PRO A 30 -1.70 9.83 -0.81
N VAL A 31 -2.64 10.18 -1.70
CA VAL A 31 -3.92 10.83 -1.35
C VAL A 31 -5.11 10.19 -2.07
N VAL A 32 -6.32 10.65 -1.75
CA VAL A 32 -7.54 10.33 -2.49
C VAL A 32 -7.84 11.45 -3.47
N ASP A 33 -7.84 11.13 -4.76
CA ASP A 33 -8.38 11.95 -5.84
C ASP A 33 -9.31 11.07 -6.68
N GLU A 34 -10.59 11.45 -6.77
CA GLU A 34 -11.61 10.64 -7.45
C GLU A 34 -11.35 10.54 -8.95
N ALA A 35 -10.90 11.62 -9.60
CA ALA A 35 -10.62 11.61 -11.04
C ALA A 35 -9.44 10.68 -11.38
N VAL A 36 -8.40 10.66 -10.54
CA VAL A 36 -7.27 9.72 -10.68
C VAL A 36 -7.73 8.27 -10.49
N ILE A 37 -8.58 8.01 -9.49
CA ILE A 37 -9.09 6.65 -9.23
C ILE A 37 -9.98 6.19 -10.37
N GLU A 38 -10.93 7.02 -10.80
CA GLU A 38 -11.85 6.71 -11.90
C GLU A 38 -11.10 6.44 -13.20
N ARG A 39 -10.07 7.25 -13.51
CA ARG A 39 -9.23 7.01 -14.69
C ARG A 39 -8.53 5.65 -14.65
N ALA A 40 -7.99 5.26 -13.48
CA ALA A 40 -7.36 3.95 -13.33
C ALA A 40 -8.37 2.81 -13.51
N VAL A 41 -9.58 2.98 -12.98
CA VAL A 41 -10.70 2.03 -13.12
C VAL A 41 -11.12 1.89 -14.58
N ASP A 42 -11.25 3.00 -15.31
CA ASP A 42 -11.59 3.01 -16.74
C ASP A 42 -10.58 2.24 -17.60
N LEU A 43 -9.30 2.29 -17.23
CA LEU A 43 -8.23 1.55 -17.88
C LEU A 43 -8.10 0.10 -17.38
N GLY A 44 -8.94 -0.32 -16.43
CA GLY A 44 -8.92 -1.67 -15.86
C GLY A 44 -7.72 -1.97 -14.97
N VAL A 45 -7.10 -0.95 -14.38
CA VAL A 45 -5.91 -1.09 -13.53
C VAL A 45 -6.28 -0.84 -12.06
N ALA A 46 -5.81 -1.73 -11.18
CA ALA A 46 -6.07 -1.62 -9.75
C ALA A 46 -5.44 -0.35 -9.16
N MET A 47 -6.23 0.43 -8.42
CA MET A 47 -5.77 1.65 -7.74
C MET A 47 -5.85 1.49 -6.22
N MET A 48 -4.80 1.95 -5.54
CA MET A 48 -4.68 1.99 -4.09
C MET A 48 -4.31 3.40 -3.61
N PRO A 49 -5.30 4.31 -3.41
CA PRO A 49 -5.07 5.66 -2.95
C PRO A 49 -4.74 5.69 -1.45
N GLY A 50 -4.00 6.73 -1.04
CA GLY A 50 -3.61 6.95 0.35
C GLY A 50 -4.74 7.61 1.14
N THR A 51 -4.98 7.11 2.34
CA THR A 51 -6.09 7.49 3.23
C THR A 51 -5.60 7.56 4.66
N SER A 52 -6.17 8.47 5.44
CA SER A 52 -5.89 8.67 6.86
C SER A 52 -7.14 8.66 7.74
N THR A 53 -8.33 8.72 7.14
CA THR A 53 -9.62 8.72 7.84
C THR A 53 -10.64 7.75 7.21
N PRO A 54 -11.64 7.27 7.98
CA PRO A 54 -12.73 6.45 7.42
C PRO A 54 -13.50 7.12 6.28
N THR A 55 -13.65 8.45 6.31
CA THR A 55 -14.34 9.21 5.25
C THR A 55 -13.57 9.14 3.93
N GLU A 56 -12.25 9.31 3.97
CA GLU A 56 -11.39 9.17 2.80
C GLU A 56 -11.41 7.74 2.25
N MET A 57 -11.36 6.74 3.14
CA MET A 57 -11.45 5.33 2.74
C MET A 57 -12.76 5.00 2.03
N LEU A 58 -13.89 5.48 2.57
CA LEU A 58 -15.19 5.30 1.96
C LEU A 58 -15.29 6.02 0.61
N ARG A 59 -14.73 7.23 0.50
CA ARG A 59 -14.69 7.99 -0.75
C ARG A 59 -13.90 7.22 -1.83
N ALA A 60 -12.69 6.77 -1.49
CA ALA A 60 -11.85 5.98 -2.39
C ALA A 60 -12.55 4.70 -2.86
N TRP A 61 -13.18 3.97 -1.94
CA TRP A 61 -13.92 2.74 -2.28
C TRP A 61 -15.09 3.02 -3.23
N ARG A 62 -15.83 4.12 -3.01
CA ARG A 62 -16.95 4.52 -3.89
C ARG A 62 -16.49 4.91 -5.29
N ALA A 63 -15.31 5.52 -5.42
CA ALA A 63 -14.70 5.82 -6.71
C ALA A 63 -14.15 4.57 -7.44
N GLY A 64 -14.19 3.39 -6.80
CA GLY A 64 -13.80 2.12 -7.40
C GLY A 64 -12.41 1.60 -6.98
N ALA A 65 -11.73 2.27 -6.03
CA ALA A 65 -10.47 1.75 -5.50
C ALA A 65 -10.68 0.42 -4.77
N VAL A 66 -9.95 -0.62 -5.19
CA VAL A 66 -10.07 -1.97 -4.64
C VAL A 66 -9.32 -2.17 -3.31
N LEU A 67 -8.42 -1.24 -2.97
CA LEU A 67 -7.58 -1.23 -1.78
C LEU A 67 -7.44 0.20 -1.27
N GLN A 68 -7.30 0.40 0.04
CA GLN A 68 -7.06 1.71 0.65
C GLN A 68 -5.74 1.65 1.41
N LYS A 69 -4.74 2.37 0.90
CA LYS A 69 -3.45 2.50 1.59
C LYS A 69 -3.67 3.38 2.82
N VAL A 70 -3.39 2.86 4.01
CA VAL A 70 -3.43 3.67 5.23
C VAL A 70 -2.09 4.39 5.32
N PHE A 71 -2.09 5.70 5.04
CA PHE A 71 -0.86 6.46 4.84
C PHE A 71 -0.98 7.92 5.26
N PRO A 72 0.06 8.44 5.97
CA PRO A 72 1.10 7.65 6.65
C PRO A 72 0.44 6.70 7.68
N ALA A 73 1.07 5.54 7.96
CA ALA A 73 0.48 4.62 8.93
C ALA A 73 0.29 5.35 10.27
N PRO A 74 -0.90 5.27 10.88
CA PRO A 74 -1.24 6.10 12.03
C PRO A 74 -0.40 5.71 13.24
N GLY A 75 -0.03 6.70 14.05
CA GLY A 75 0.67 6.47 15.31
C GLY A 75 -0.11 5.59 16.30
N GLY A 76 -1.44 5.50 16.15
CA GLY A 76 -2.31 4.57 16.91
C GLY A 76 -2.12 3.09 16.56
N GLY A 77 -1.29 2.77 15.57
CA GLY A 77 -0.91 1.41 15.24
C GLY A 77 -2.07 0.54 14.73
N PRO A 78 -1.94 -0.79 14.84
CA PRO A 78 -2.92 -1.76 14.34
C PRO A 78 -4.37 -1.54 14.80
N SER A 79 -4.58 -0.96 15.99
CA SER A 79 -5.91 -0.68 16.53
C SER A 79 -6.76 0.21 15.62
N PHE A 80 -6.13 1.09 14.84
CA PHE A 80 -6.83 1.94 13.87
C PHE A 80 -7.50 1.13 12.77
N VAL A 81 -6.85 0.06 12.30
CA VAL A 81 -7.42 -0.84 11.28
C VAL A 81 -8.66 -1.53 11.83
N THR A 82 -8.57 -2.11 13.03
CA THR A 82 -9.73 -2.72 13.69
C THR A 82 -10.89 -1.73 13.85
N ALA A 83 -10.59 -0.50 14.27
CA ALA A 83 -11.59 0.54 14.47
C ALA A 83 -12.27 0.97 13.16
N CYS A 84 -11.53 1.06 12.05
CA CYS A 84 -12.09 1.41 10.74
C CYS A 84 -12.93 0.27 10.16
N LEU A 85 -12.48 -0.98 10.30
CA LEU A 85 -13.17 -2.15 9.76
C LEU A 85 -14.45 -2.50 10.52
N GLY A 86 -14.59 -2.08 11.79
CA GLY A 86 -15.82 -2.26 12.55
C GLY A 86 -17.08 -1.77 11.82
N PRO A 87 -17.17 -0.48 11.44
CA PRO A 87 -18.28 0.04 10.64
C PRO A 87 -18.13 -0.14 9.12
N LEU A 88 -16.92 -0.38 8.61
CA LEU A 88 -16.62 -0.48 7.17
C LEU A 88 -15.93 -1.82 6.81
N PRO A 89 -16.58 -2.98 7.07
CA PRO A 89 -15.94 -4.30 6.95
C PRO A 89 -15.62 -4.73 5.52
N PHE A 90 -16.12 -4.01 4.52
CA PHE A 90 -15.89 -4.28 3.10
C PHE A 90 -14.59 -3.65 2.56
N LEU A 91 -13.94 -2.79 3.34
CA LEU A 91 -12.69 -2.15 2.94
C LEU A 91 -11.52 -3.14 3.00
N ARG A 92 -10.51 -2.91 2.16
CA ARG A 92 -9.25 -3.65 2.18
C ARG A 92 -8.12 -2.69 2.50
N LEU A 93 -7.78 -2.62 3.78
CA LEU A 93 -6.80 -1.65 4.30
C LEU A 93 -5.36 -2.18 4.18
N VAL A 94 -4.45 -1.33 3.72
CA VAL A 94 -3.03 -1.64 3.53
C VAL A 94 -2.16 -0.59 4.25
N PRO A 95 -1.82 -0.80 5.53
CA PRO A 95 -0.90 0.07 6.26
C PRO A 95 0.46 0.17 5.57
N THR A 96 0.93 1.40 5.36
CA THR A 96 2.21 1.68 4.68
C THR A 96 2.91 2.88 5.33
N SER A 97 4.24 2.87 5.39
CA SER A 97 5.07 3.90 6.06
C SER A 97 4.85 3.92 7.58
N GLY A 98 5.58 3.06 8.30
CA GLY A 98 5.45 2.81 9.74
C GLY A 98 5.35 1.32 10.09
N VAL A 99 5.13 0.46 9.08
CA VAL A 99 5.20 -1.00 9.20
C VAL A 99 6.64 -1.47 9.14
N ASN A 100 7.05 -2.31 10.10
CA ASN A 100 8.36 -2.94 10.20
C ASN A 100 8.23 -4.42 10.56
N ARG A 101 9.36 -5.10 10.78
CA ARG A 101 9.39 -6.52 11.12
C ARG A 101 8.66 -6.82 12.42
N GLU A 102 8.78 -5.93 13.39
CA GLU A 102 8.28 -6.10 14.74
C GLU A 102 6.75 -5.99 14.82
N ASN A 103 6.13 -5.15 13.97
CA ASN A 103 4.70 -4.88 14.02
C ASN A 103 3.88 -5.43 12.83
N ALA A 104 4.51 -5.97 11.78
CA ALA A 104 3.81 -6.45 10.59
C ALA A 104 2.73 -7.49 10.90
N VAL A 105 3.02 -8.44 11.79
CA VAL A 105 2.07 -9.48 12.22
C VAL A 105 0.86 -8.86 12.93
N GLU A 106 1.08 -7.84 13.76
CA GLU A 106 0.01 -7.18 14.52
C GLU A 106 -0.95 -6.43 13.57
N TRP A 107 -0.42 -5.77 12.53
CA TRP A 107 -1.25 -5.15 11.50
C TRP A 107 -2.14 -6.17 10.78
N LEU A 108 -1.58 -7.31 10.39
CA LEU A 108 -2.31 -8.39 9.74
C LEU A 108 -3.34 -9.03 10.69
N ALA A 109 -2.99 -9.22 11.97
CA ALA A 109 -3.89 -9.74 12.99
C ALA A 109 -5.06 -8.78 13.29
N ALA A 110 -4.86 -7.47 13.15
CA ALA A 110 -5.90 -6.45 13.29
C ALA A 110 -6.90 -6.41 12.11
N GLY A 111 -6.67 -7.22 11.06
CA GLY A 111 -7.54 -7.33 9.89
C GLY A 111 -7.04 -6.58 8.66
N ALA A 112 -5.81 -6.05 8.66
CA ALA A 112 -5.23 -5.47 7.45
C ALA A 112 -5.18 -6.52 6.33
N TRP A 113 -5.56 -6.13 5.13
CA TRP A 113 -5.56 -7.03 3.97
C TRP A 113 -4.14 -7.40 3.54
N ALA A 114 -3.23 -6.42 3.64
CA ALA A 114 -1.81 -6.57 3.38
C ALA A 114 -1.02 -5.51 4.15
N VAL A 115 0.31 -5.56 4.11
CA VAL A 115 1.19 -4.53 4.66
C VAL A 115 2.21 -4.08 3.62
N GLY A 116 2.57 -2.79 3.64
CA GLY A 116 3.56 -2.20 2.74
C GLY A 116 4.85 -1.83 3.46
N PHE A 117 5.98 -2.37 3.01
CA PHE A 117 7.31 -2.02 3.53
C PHE A 117 7.96 -0.93 2.67
N VAL A 118 8.55 0.07 3.33
CA VAL A 118 9.31 1.16 2.68
C VAL A 118 10.77 1.08 3.13
N ALA A 119 11.25 2.02 3.94
CA ALA A 119 12.62 2.01 4.49
C ALA A 119 13.03 0.71 5.22
N PRO A 120 12.12 -0.03 5.89
CA PRO A 120 12.46 -1.33 6.48
C PRO A 120 12.96 -2.36 5.47
N LEU A 121 12.48 -2.32 4.21
CA LEU A 121 12.99 -3.17 3.13
C LEU A 121 14.10 -2.45 2.34
N PHE A 122 13.85 -1.20 1.94
CA PHE A 122 14.71 -0.42 1.07
C PHE A 122 15.50 0.64 1.86
N GLU A 123 16.49 0.22 2.63
CA GLU A 123 17.39 1.18 3.30
C GLU A 123 18.12 2.04 2.27
N LYS A 124 18.03 3.35 2.40
CA LYS A 124 18.66 4.31 1.47
C LYS A 124 20.15 3.99 1.23
N ARG A 125 20.90 3.74 2.31
CA ARG A 125 22.32 3.39 2.23
C ARG A 125 22.58 2.12 1.43
N PHE A 126 21.76 1.07 1.60
CA PHE A 126 21.95 -0.17 0.85
C PHE A 126 21.71 0.04 -0.65
N LEU A 127 20.79 0.93 -1.03
CA LEU A 127 20.56 1.28 -2.42
C LEU A 127 21.72 2.10 -3.01
N GLU A 128 22.17 3.13 -2.29
CA GLU A 128 23.29 4.00 -2.71
C GLU A 128 24.60 3.23 -2.88
N GLU A 129 24.87 2.29 -1.97
CA GLU A 129 26.05 1.43 -2.00
C GLU A 129 25.87 0.16 -2.87
N ARG A 130 24.70 0.00 -3.51
CA ARG A 130 24.33 -1.18 -4.33
C ARG A 130 24.47 -2.51 -3.57
N ARG A 131 24.22 -2.49 -2.27
CA ARG A 131 24.19 -3.64 -1.33
C ARG A 131 22.88 -4.42 -1.44
N PHE A 132 22.61 -4.97 -2.64
CA PHE A 132 21.39 -5.74 -2.90
C PHE A 132 21.32 -7.03 -2.09
N ASP A 133 22.48 -7.57 -1.67
CA ASP A 133 22.59 -8.68 -0.70
C ASP A 133 21.85 -8.36 0.60
N ARG A 134 21.97 -7.12 1.09
CA ARG A 134 21.32 -6.67 2.33
C ARG A 134 19.83 -6.40 2.15
N VAL A 135 19.40 -5.95 0.98
CA VAL A 135 17.98 -5.82 0.64
C VAL A 135 17.32 -7.20 0.58
N GLU A 136 17.99 -8.18 0.00
CA GLU A 136 17.51 -9.56 -0.06
C GLU A 136 17.40 -10.18 1.34
N GLU A 137 18.41 -10.03 2.19
CA GLU A 137 18.37 -10.49 3.59
C GLU A 137 17.15 -9.92 4.34
N ARG A 138 16.91 -8.61 4.22
CA ARG A 138 15.72 -7.98 4.80
C ARG A 138 14.42 -8.49 4.23
N ALA A 139 14.35 -8.71 2.92
CA ALA A 139 13.17 -9.30 2.29
C ALA A 139 12.86 -10.66 2.91
N ARG A 140 13.88 -11.51 3.11
CA ARG A 140 13.70 -12.83 3.75
C ARG A 140 13.24 -12.69 5.20
N GLU A 141 13.83 -11.78 5.97
CA GLU A 141 13.44 -11.53 7.37
C GLU A 141 11.98 -11.06 7.50
N LEU A 142 11.56 -10.13 6.64
CA LEU A 142 10.20 -9.60 6.62
C LEU A 142 9.19 -10.66 6.20
N LEU A 143 9.52 -11.46 5.17
CA LEU A 143 8.69 -12.59 4.74
C LEU A 143 8.57 -13.65 5.83
N ALA A 144 9.67 -13.99 6.50
CA ALA A 144 9.66 -14.94 7.61
C ALA A 144 8.82 -14.45 8.79
N ALA A 145 8.78 -13.14 9.03
CA ALA A 145 7.95 -12.57 10.10
C ALA A 145 6.44 -12.69 9.81
N VAL A 146 6.01 -12.63 8.54
CA VAL A 146 4.59 -12.66 8.16
C VAL A 146 4.12 -14.00 7.60
N ALA A 147 5.03 -14.95 7.40
CA ALA A 147 4.70 -16.31 7.01
C ALA A 147 3.82 -16.93 8.11
N ARG A 148 2.62 -17.37 7.73
CA ARG A 148 1.78 -18.21 8.58
C ARG A 148 2.16 -19.66 8.32
N ASP A 149 2.20 -20.47 9.37
CA ASP A 149 2.22 -21.93 9.25
C ASP A 149 0.96 -22.45 8.52
#